data_AF-A0A3S3ITZ9-F1
#
_entry.id   AF-A0A3S3ITZ9-F1
#
_cell.length_a   1.000
_cell.length_b   1.000
_cell.length_c   1.000
_cell.angle_alpha   90.00
_cell.angle_beta   90.00
_cell.angle_gamma   90.00
#
_symmetry.space_group_name_H-M   'P 1'
#
loop_
_entity.id
_entity.type
_entity.pdbx_description
1 polymer ?
#
loop_
_entity_poly.entity_id
_entity_poly.type
_entity_poly.pdbx_seq_one_letter_code
_entity_poly.pdbx_strand_id
1 'polypeptide(L)'
;VYVSMTHQYVFDYHDGDIYWCTADVGWVTGHSYIVYGPLANGATTLMFEGVPNYPSQSRFWEVIDKHNVNIFYTAPTALRALM
;
A
#
# COMPACT_ATOMS: atom_id res chain seq x y z
N VAL A 1 -2.60 7.36 17.34
CA VAL A 1 -1.52 6.71 18.12
C VAL A 1 -1.26 5.28 17.66
N TYR A 2 -2.19 4.32 17.79
CA TYR A 2 -1.90 2.90 17.49
C TYR A 2 -1.46 2.61 16.05
N VAL A 3 -2.28 2.93 15.05
CA VAL A 3 -1.97 2.61 13.64
C VAL A 3 -0.81 3.42 13.06
N SER A 4 -0.56 4.62 13.59
CA SER A 4 0.62 5.43 13.23
C SER A 4 1.90 4.81 13.78
N MET A 5 1.88 4.37 15.04
CA MET A 5 3.01 3.66 15.64
C MET A 5 3.31 2.34 14.90
N THR A 6 2.29 1.52 14.60
CA THR A 6 2.53 0.28 13.85
C THR A 6 2.98 0.55 12.43
N HIS A 7 2.42 1.56 11.76
CA HIS A 7 2.90 1.96 10.44
C HIS A 7 4.40 2.32 10.46
N GLN A 8 4.85 3.10 11.45
CA GLN A 8 6.24 3.51 11.57
C GLN A 8 7.17 2.32 11.82
N TYR A 9 6.88 1.50 12.83
CA TYR A 9 7.82 0.47 13.27
C TYR A 9 7.73 -0.85 12.50
N VAL A 10 6.55 -1.25 12.01
CA VAL A 10 6.38 -2.53 11.31
C VAL A 10 6.80 -2.42 9.85
N PHE A 11 6.50 -1.29 9.22
CA PHE A 11 6.87 -1.05 7.82
C PHE A 11 8.18 -0.27 7.68
N ASP A 12 8.83 0.06 8.79
CA ASP A 12 10.09 0.81 8.84
C ASP A 12 10.02 2.09 8.00
N TYR A 13 8.94 2.85 8.18
CA TYR A 13 8.67 4.04 7.39
C TYR A 13 9.66 5.17 7.73
N HIS A 14 10.27 5.74 6.70
CA HIS A 14 11.11 6.93 6.78
C HIS A 14 10.52 8.11 6.00
N ASP A 15 10.82 9.33 6.44
CA ASP A 15 10.34 10.55 5.81
C ASP A 15 10.71 10.58 4.30
N GLY A 16 9.69 10.78 3.46
CA GLY A 16 9.83 10.78 2.01
C GLY A 16 9.57 9.44 1.33
N ASP A 17 9.43 8.33 2.06
CA ASP A 17 9.06 7.05 1.47
C ASP A 17 7.64 7.11 0.86
N ILE A 18 7.48 6.42 -0.27
CA ILE A 18 6.21 6.17 -0.93
C ILE A 18 5.71 4.81 -0.48
N TYR A 19 4.65 4.83 0.31
CA TYR A 19 4.01 3.65 0.85
C TYR A 19 2.76 3.31 0.02
N TRP A 20 2.57 2.03 -0.31
CA TRP A 20 1.39 1.58 -1.04
C TRP A 20 0.77 0.33 -0.44
N CYS A 21 -0.47 0.45 0.03
CA CYS A 21 -1.32 -0.67 0.42
C CYS A 21 -2.42 -0.88 -0.63
N THR A 22 -2.53 -2.11 -1.16
CA THR A 22 -3.52 -2.46 -2.20
C THR A 22 -4.87 -2.89 -1.65
N ALA A 23 -5.14 -2.67 -0.36
CA ALA A 23 -6.45 -2.97 0.22
C ALA A 23 -7.50 -1.98 -0.32
N ASP A 24 -8.77 -2.30 -0.11
CA ASP A 24 -9.85 -1.34 -0.30
C ASP A 24 -10.14 -0.60 1.01
N VAL A 25 -10.57 0.66 0.93
CA VAL A 25 -10.89 1.49 2.10
C VAL A 25 -12.05 0.95 2.92
N GLY A 26 -12.90 0.08 2.36
CA GLY A 26 -13.95 -0.63 3.09
C GLY A 26 -13.45 -1.66 4.11
N TRP A 27 -12.17 -2.01 4.10
CA TRP A 27 -11.56 -2.94 5.07
C TRP A 27 -10.79 -2.21 6.17
N VAL A 28 -10.59 -2.88 7.31
CA VAL A 28 -9.76 -2.38 8.42
C VAL A 28 -8.33 -2.07 7.98
N THR A 29 -7.80 -2.84 7.03
CA THR A 29 -6.48 -2.61 6.43
C THR A 29 -6.45 -1.29 5.67
N GLY A 30 -7.50 -0.94 4.93
CA GLY A 30 -7.58 0.34 4.22
C GLY A 30 -7.67 1.53 5.17
N HIS A 31 -8.51 1.44 6.21
CA HIS A 31 -8.58 2.48 7.23
C HIS A 31 -7.22 2.68 7.92
N SER A 32 -6.62 1.59 8.39
CA SER A 32 -5.41 1.62 9.21
C SER A 32 -4.16 1.98 8.41
N TYR A 33 -4.04 1.41 7.20
CA TYR A 33 -2.79 1.37 6.45
C TYR A 33 -2.90 1.91 5.02
N ILE A 34 -4.02 2.49 4.59
CA ILE A 34 -4.04 3.41 3.44
C ILE A 34 -4.15 4.85 3.94
N VAL A 35 -5.03 5.08 4.92
CA VAL A 35 -5.39 6.42 5.40
C VAL A 35 -4.69 6.77 6.72
N TYR A 36 -5.15 6.23 7.85
CA TYR A 36 -4.80 6.78 9.16
C TYR A 36 -3.33 6.63 9.54
N GLY A 37 -2.72 5.45 9.36
CA GLY A 37 -1.31 5.20 9.69
C GLY A 37 -0.34 6.02 8.83
N PRO A 38 -0.38 5.87 7.49
CA PRO A 38 0.49 6.61 6.58
C PRO A 38 0.33 8.13 6.72
N LEU A 39 -0.89 8.66 6.65
CA LEU A 39 -1.12 10.11 6.67
C LEU A 39 -0.80 10.75 8.03
N ALA A 40 -1.01 10.04 9.14
CA ALA A 40 -0.61 10.54 10.46
C ALA A 40 0.92 10.62 10.63
N ASN A 41 1.68 9.80 9.89
CA ASN A 41 3.14 9.85 9.86
C ASN A 41 3.69 10.74 8.74
N GLY A 42 2.84 11.46 7.99
CA GLY A 42 3.26 12.33 6.90
C GLY A 42 3.71 11.59 5.62
N ALA A 43 3.38 10.30 5.49
CA ALA A 43 3.76 9.50 4.34
C ALA A 43 2.99 9.86 3.08
N THR A 44 3.63 9.64 1.92
CA THR A 44 2.92 9.59 0.65
C THR A 44 2.28 8.20 0.51
N THR A 45 0.95 8.17 0.44
CA THR A 45 0.16 6.95 0.26
C THR A 45 -0.50 6.92 -1.11
N LEU A 46 -0.50 5.77 -1.77
CA LEU A 46 -1.14 5.59 -3.08
C LEU A 46 -2.55 5.02 -2.95
N MET A 47 -3.53 5.72 -3.53
CA MET A 47 -4.88 5.20 -3.73
C MET A 47 -4.94 4.46 -5.06
N PHE A 48 -5.34 3.19 -5.03
CA PHE A 48 -5.42 2.35 -6.22
C PHE A 48 -6.88 2.00 -6.53
N GLU A 49 -7.32 2.39 -7.72
CA GLU A 49 -8.60 1.96 -8.28
C GLU A 49 -8.33 0.94 -9.40
N GLY A 50 -8.90 -0.26 -9.27
CA GLY A 50 -8.76 -1.33 -10.24
C GLY A 50 -8.51 -2.68 -9.60
N VAL A 51 -7.99 -3.62 -10.39
CA VAL A 51 -7.71 -5.00 -9.99
C VAL A 51 -6.25 -5.36 -10.29
N PRO A 52 -5.64 -6.33 -9.58
CA PRO A 52 -4.23 -6.69 -9.72
C PRO A 52 -3.78 -7.11 -11.12
N ASN A 53 -4.71 -7.49 -12.01
CA ASN A 53 -4.43 -8.16 -13.27
C ASN A 53 -4.96 -7.42 -14.52
N TYR A 54 -5.41 -6.17 -14.38
CA TYR A 54 -5.91 -5.37 -15.49
C TYR A 54 -5.05 -4.11 -15.71
N PRO A 55 -4.56 -3.84 -16.93
CA PRO A 55 -4.79 -4.57 -18.18
C PRO A 55 -3.97 -5.87 -18.32
N SER A 56 -3.00 -6.10 -17.43
CA SER A 56 -2.15 -7.29 -17.43
C SER A 56 -1.79 -7.70 -15.99
N GLN A 57 -1.22 -8.90 -15.82
CA GLN A 57 -0.68 -9.38 -14.54
C GLN A 57 0.51 -8.53 -14.04
N SER A 58 1.04 -7.63 -14.88
CA SER A 58 2.11 -6.71 -14.49
C SER A 58 1.61 -5.46 -13.77
N ARG A 59 0.28 -5.28 -13.62
CA ARG A 59 -0.32 -4.02 -13.16
C ARG A 59 0.26 -3.49 -11.85
N PHE A 60 0.48 -4.35 -10.85
CA PHE A 60 1.08 -3.92 -9.59
C PHE A 60 2.53 -3.45 -9.76
N TRP A 61 3.32 -4.17 -10.54
CA TRP A 61 4.71 -3.85 -10.80
C TRP A 61 4.85 -2.56 -11.62
N GLU A 62 3.95 -2.34 -12.59
CA GLU A 62 3.87 -1.10 -13.35
C GLU A 62 3.58 0.12 -12.45
N VAL A 63 2.72 -0.03 -11.44
CA VAL A 63 2.43 1.03 -10.47
C VAL A 63 3.64 1.29 -9.56
N ILE A 64 4.31 0.23 -9.11
CA ILE A 64 5.53 0.33 -8.30
C ILE A 64 6.62 1.08 -9.07
N ASP A 65 6.91 0.69 -10.31
CA ASP A 65 7.93 1.32 -11.16
C ASP A 65 7.56 2.77 -11.50
N LYS A 66 6.29 3.04 -11.84
CA LYS A 66 5.83 4.40 -12.20
C LYS A 66 5.95 5.39 -11.05
N HIS A 67 5.66 4.94 -9.83
CA HIS A 67 5.62 5.81 -8.66
C HIS A 67 6.84 5.67 -7.75
N ASN A 68 7.81 4.80 -8.09
CA ASN A 68 8.97 4.49 -7.26
C ASN A 68 8.58 4.11 -5.82
N VAL A 69 7.65 3.17 -5.68
CA VAL A 69 7.13 2.73 -4.37
C VAL A 69 8.25 2.10 -3.54
N ASN A 70 8.44 2.59 -2.31
CA ASN A 70 9.40 2.07 -1.34
C ASN A 70 8.85 0.85 -0.59
N ILE A 71 7.58 0.91 -0.20
CA ILE A 71 6.94 -0.11 0.64
C ILE A 71 5.64 -0.59 -0.01
N PHE A 72 5.56 -1.89 -0.32
CA PHE A 72 4.40 -2.52 -0.94
C PHE A 72 3.70 -3.47 0.03
N TYR A 73 2.41 -3.24 0.29
CA TYR A 73 1.60 -4.07 1.17
C TYR A 73 0.35 -4.60 0.47
N THR A 74 0.26 -5.93 0.33
CA THR A 74 -0.87 -6.60 -0.33
C THR A 74 -1.29 -7.88 0.39
N ALA A 75 -2.42 -8.46 -0.03
CA ALA A 75 -2.92 -9.71 0.50
C ALA A 75 -2.25 -10.92 -0.20
N PRO A 76 -2.00 -12.04 0.51
CA PRO A 76 -1.50 -13.28 -0.11
C PRO A 76 -2.38 -13.80 -1.24
N THR A 77 -3.70 -13.58 -1.17
CA THR A 77 -4.63 -13.96 -2.24
C THR A 77 -4.37 -13.19 -3.54
N ALA A 78 -3.97 -11.92 -3.47
CA ALA A 78 -3.62 -11.14 -4.64
C ALA A 78 -2.35 -11.68 -5.30
N LEU A 79 -1.32 -11.99 -4.50
CA LEU A 79 -0.09 -12.61 -5.02
C LEU A 79 -0.36 -13.96 -5.69
N ARG A 80 -1.24 -14.79 -5.12
CA ARG A 80 -1.63 -16.07 -5.75
C ARG A 80 -2.40 -15.90 -7.07
N ALA A 81 -3.06 -14.76 -7.29
CA ALA A 81 -3.79 -14.47 -8.53
C ALA A 81 -2.87 -13.92 -9.65
N LEU A 82 -1.65 -13.51 -9.31
CA LEU A 82 -0.63 -12.99 -10.22
C LEU A 82 0.37 -14.07 -10.71
N MET A 83 0.35 -15.26 -10.09
CA MET A 83 1.10 -16.44 -10.53
C MET A 83 0.40 -17.12 -11.71
#